data_AF-A0A3P7NYM6-F1
#
_entry.id   AF-A0A3P7NYM6-F1
#
_cell.length_a   1.000
_cell.length_b   1.000
_cell.length_c   1.000
_cell.angle_alpha   90.00
_cell.angle_beta   90.00
_cell.angle_gamma   90.00
#
_symmetry.space_group_name_H-M   'P 1'
#
loop_
_entity.id
_entity.type
_entity.pdbx_description
1 polymer ?
#
loop_
_entity_poly.entity_id
_entity_poly.type
_entity_poly.pdbx_seq_one_letter_code
_entity_poly.pdbx_strand_id
1 'polypeptide(L)'
;MLTILLIRVAMLPGSLVGVKYYLTPDFSKLKDATAWTDAATQLFFSLSCCNGGLIALSSYNKFNNNCCRDAIIVACINCATSIYAGFVVFSTLGFMAVSRGVGIADVATSGRCPSFCYFLKASQSTIATDDTSYLPSAIKIIKLILFPVCFSANRLFGVPLPGPGLVFIVYPEAINQMPLPVLWSVFFFLMLVTLGMGSQFPLVETLLSTAQDEFRRYGYLQTKASQMIFR
;
A
#
# COMPACT_ATOMS: atom_id res chain seq x y z
N MET A 1 -15.85 6.14 -3.22
CA MET A 1 -15.27 6.00 -4.58
C MET A 1 -15.15 4.53 -4.98
N LEU A 2 -14.49 3.69 -4.18
CA LEU A 2 -14.39 2.23 -4.44
C LEU A 2 -15.74 1.56 -4.75
N THR A 3 -16.80 1.87 -4.01
CA THR A 3 -18.15 1.31 -4.28
C THR A 3 -18.74 1.73 -5.63
N ILE A 4 -18.49 2.97 -6.05
CA ILE A 4 -18.97 3.46 -7.35
C ILE A 4 -18.25 2.71 -8.48
N LEU A 5 -16.94 2.52 -8.34
CA LEU A 5 -16.14 1.72 -9.28
C LEU A 5 -16.57 0.25 -9.27
N LEU A 6 -16.87 -0.33 -8.10
CA LEU A 6 -17.34 -1.71 -8.01
C LEU A 6 -18.64 -1.91 -8.79
N ILE A 7 -19.65 -1.07 -8.55
CA ILE A 7 -20.94 -1.14 -9.26
C ILE A 7 -20.69 -1.01 -10.76
N ARG A 8 -19.86 -0.05 -11.18
CA ARG A 8 -19.58 0.17 -12.60
C ARG A 8 -18.91 -1.04 -13.24
N VAL A 9 -17.88 -1.59 -12.61
CA VAL A 9 -17.09 -2.69 -13.14
C VAL A 9 -17.87 -4.01 -13.09
N ALA A 10 -18.71 -4.21 -12.07
CA ALA A 10 -19.58 -5.39 -11.98
C ALA A 10 -20.55 -5.47 -13.18
N MET A 11 -20.99 -4.32 -13.70
CA MET A 11 -21.87 -4.24 -14.88
C MET A 11 -21.13 -4.43 -16.22
N LEU A 12 -19.79 -4.56 -16.23
CA LEU A 12 -19.03 -4.78 -17.46
C LEU A 12 -19.02 -6.26 -17.85
N PRO A 13 -19.01 -6.57 -19.17
CA PRO A 13 -18.91 -7.95 -19.64
C PRO A 13 -17.57 -8.55 -19.21
N GLY A 14 -17.55 -9.79 -18.74
CA GLY A 14 -16.33 -10.47 -18.31
C GLY A 14 -15.87 -10.17 -16.88
N SER A 15 -16.55 -9.28 -16.15
CA SER A 15 -16.26 -8.99 -14.73
C SER A 15 -16.24 -10.25 -13.85
N LEU A 16 -17.22 -11.15 -14.07
CA LEU A 16 -17.34 -12.42 -13.37
C LEU A 16 -16.17 -13.38 -13.62
N VAL A 17 -15.51 -13.32 -14.77
CA VAL A 17 -14.32 -14.15 -15.06
C VAL A 17 -13.20 -13.77 -14.09
N GLY A 18 -13.05 -12.47 -13.86
CA GLY A 18 -12.14 -11.90 -12.86
C GLY A 18 -12.46 -12.35 -11.44
N VAL A 19 -13.73 -12.25 -11.04
CA VAL A 19 -14.17 -12.69 -9.71
C VAL A 19 -13.94 -14.18 -9.50
N LYS A 20 -14.25 -15.01 -10.50
CA LYS A 20 -14.00 -16.46 -10.45
C LYS A 20 -12.50 -16.74 -10.30
N TYR A 21 -11.65 -16.02 -11.03
CA TYR A 21 -10.20 -16.13 -10.89
C TYR A 21 -9.72 -15.76 -9.47
N TYR A 22 -10.27 -14.69 -8.89
CA TYR A 22 -9.93 -14.24 -7.54
C TYR A 22 -10.34 -15.24 -6.45
N LEU A 23 -11.50 -15.90 -6.60
CA LEU A 23 -12.06 -16.78 -5.58
C LEU A 23 -11.66 -18.25 -5.73
N THR A 24 -11.05 -18.65 -6.85
CA THR A 24 -10.65 -20.06 -7.06
C THR A 24 -9.38 -20.37 -6.27
N PRO A 25 -9.45 -21.20 -5.21
CA PRO A 25 -8.28 -21.48 -4.38
C PRO A 25 -7.37 -22.52 -5.03
N ASP A 26 -6.06 -22.31 -4.91
CA ASP A 26 -5.04 -23.33 -5.21
C ASP A 26 -4.39 -23.80 -3.91
N PHE A 27 -4.89 -24.91 -3.36
CA PHE A 27 -4.39 -25.48 -2.12
C PHE A 27 -2.95 -26.01 -2.21
N SER A 28 -2.41 -26.20 -3.42
CA SER A 28 -1.01 -26.60 -3.58
C SER A 28 -0.05 -25.52 -3.06
N LYS A 29 -0.44 -24.24 -3.15
CA LYS A 29 0.34 -23.09 -2.69
C LYS A 29 0.50 -23.03 -1.17
N LEU A 30 -0.36 -23.69 -0.40
CA LEU A 30 -0.25 -23.71 1.06
C LEU A 30 0.98 -24.47 1.56
N LYS A 31 1.54 -25.38 0.75
CA LYS A 31 2.77 -26.13 1.06
C LYS A 31 4.04 -25.29 0.86
N ASP A 32 3.92 -24.17 0.16
CA ASP A 32 5.04 -23.29 -0.15
C ASP A 32 5.25 -22.31 1.00
N ALA A 33 6.40 -22.38 1.67
CA ALA A 33 6.75 -21.46 2.75
C ALA A 33 6.78 -20.00 2.28
N THR A 34 7.10 -19.76 1.00
CA THR A 34 7.13 -18.40 0.45
C THR A 34 5.76 -17.75 0.49
N ALA A 35 4.67 -18.48 0.22
CA ALA A 35 3.31 -17.95 0.28
C ALA A 35 2.94 -17.42 1.68
N TRP A 36 3.48 -18.02 2.74
CA TRP A 36 3.27 -17.57 4.11
C TRP A 36 4.13 -16.37 4.49
N THR A 37 5.39 -16.34 4.09
CA THR A 37 6.27 -15.17 4.33
C THR A 37 5.75 -13.93 3.60
N ASP A 38 5.24 -14.15 2.41
CA ASP A 38 4.58 -13.20 1.54
C ASP A 38 3.32 -12.64 2.23
N ALA A 39 2.41 -13.52 2.68
CA ALA A 39 1.19 -13.11 3.39
C ALA A 39 1.47 -12.32 4.67
N ALA A 40 2.46 -12.76 5.47
CA ALA A 40 2.88 -12.06 6.68
C ALA A 40 3.43 -10.67 6.36
N THR A 41 4.28 -10.57 5.34
CA THR A 41 4.86 -9.30 4.87
C THR A 41 3.76 -8.33 4.43
N GLN A 42 2.78 -8.80 3.64
CA GLN A 42 1.64 -7.99 3.24
C GLN A 42 0.86 -7.43 4.43
N LEU A 43 0.68 -8.23 5.49
CA LEU A 43 -0.03 -7.81 6.68
C LEU A 43 0.72 -6.68 7.41
N PHE A 44 2.04 -6.80 7.58
CA PHE A 44 2.87 -5.76 8.21
C PHE A 44 2.83 -4.45 7.44
N PHE A 45 2.91 -4.51 6.10
CA PHE A 45 2.81 -3.31 5.27
C PHE A 45 1.39 -2.73 5.25
N SER A 46 0.37 -3.58 5.23
CA SER A 46 -1.03 -3.14 5.20
C SER A 46 -1.45 -2.41 6.48
N LEU A 47 -1.02 -2.90 7.65
CA LEU A 47 -1.36 -2.29 8.94
C LEU A 47 -0.37 -1.22 9.39
N SER A 48 0.79 -1.09 8.75
CA SER A 48 1.85 -0.15 9.13
C SER A 48 2.34 -0.30 10.58
N CYS A 49 2.31 -1.52 11.13
CA CYS A 49 2.57 -1.78 12.56
C CYS A 49 3.96 -1.33 13.06
N CYS A 50 4.93 -1.17 12.17
CA CYS A 50 6.33 -0.88 12.52
C CYS A 50 6.79 0.55 12.13
N ASN A 51 5.91 1.39 11.59
CA ASN A 51 6.28 2.70 11.04
C ASN A 51 6.13 3.86 12.06
N GLY A 52 5.74 3.58 13.31
CA GLY A 52 5.53 4.61 14.35
C GLY A 52 4.28 5.49 14.17
N GLY A 53 3.67 5.53 12.98
CA GLY A 53 2.45 6.30 12.68
C GLY A 53 1.28 6.02 13.63
N LEU A 54 1.02 4.75 13.93
CA LEU A 54 -0.05 4.40 14.87
C LEU A 54 0.27 4.82 16.30
N ILE A 55 1.55 4.83 16.70
CA ILE A 55 1.98 5.26 18.03
C ILE A 55 1.79 6.77 18.17
N ALA A 56 2.25 7.54 17.17
CA ALA A 56 2.09 8.99 17.13
C ALA A 56 0.60 9.39 17.12
N LEU A 57 -0.24 8.71 16.36
CA LEU A 57 -1.68 8.99 16.35
C LEU A 57 -2.38 8.57 17.66
N SER A 58 -1.92 7.49 18.29
CA SER A 58 -2.49 7.00 19.55
C SER A 58 -2.11 7.86 20.74
N SER A 59 -1.01 8.64 20.67
CA SER A 59 -0.63 9.56 21.76
C SER A 59 -1.72 10.61 21.98
N TYR A 60 -2.33 11.09 20.88
CA TYR A 60 -3.39 12.09 20.92
C TYR A 60 -4.72 11.61 21.54
N ASN A 61 -4.85 10.32 21.89
CA ASN A 61 -6.04 9.79 22.55
C ASN A 61 -6.10 10.14 24.04
N LYS A 62 -7.32 10.08 24.61
CA LYS A 62 -7.51 10.18 26.06
C LYS A 62 -6.85 8.99 26.76
N PHE A 63 -6.29 9.22 27.95
CA PHE A 63 -5.59 8.20 28.74
C PHE A 63 -6.44 6.94 29.03
N ASN A 64 -7.75 7.11 29.28
CA ASN A 64 -8.67 5.99 29.52
C ASN A 64 -9.46 5.58 28.26
N ASN A 65 -8.88 5.74 27.07
CA ASN A 65 -9.50 5.29 25.82
C ASN A 65 -9.38 3.77 25.67
N ASN A 66 -10.40 3.12 25.12
CA ASN A 66 -10.39 1.67 24.90
C ASN A 66 -9.59 1.32 23.63
N CYS A 67 -8.27 1.28 23.77
CA CYS A 67 -7.35 0.98 22.67
C CYS A 67 -7.53 -0.43 22.09
N CYS A 68 -7.95 -1.41 22.89
CA CYS A 68 -8.18 -2.78 22.42
C CYS A 68 -9.34 -2.85 21.42
N ARG A 69 -10.45 -2.15 21.71
CA ARG A 69 -11.58 -2.05 20.77
C ARG A 69 -11.15 -1.41 19.45
N ASP A 70 -10.43 -0.30 19.54
CA ASP A 70 -9.99 0.45 18.35
C ASP A 70 -9.05 -0.39 17.49
N ALA A 71 -8.10 -1.11 18.11
CA ALA A 71 -7.18 -2.00 17.40
C ALA A 71 -7.92 -3.11 16.63
N ILE A 72 -8.92 -3.75 17.24
CA ILE A 72 -9.72 -4.80 16.59
C ILE A 72 -10.52 -4.21 15.42
N ILE A 73 -11.19 -3.08 15.62
CA ILE A 73 -12.00 -2.43 14.59
C ILE A 73 -11.13 -2.03 13.39
N VAL A 74 -9.99 -1.40 13.63
CA VAL A 74 -9.06 -0.97 12.57
C VAL A 74 -8.55 -2.17 11.78
N ALA A 75 -8.14 -3.25 12.46
CA ALA A 75 -7.66 -4.47 11.80
C ALA A 75 -8.75 -5.11 10.93
N CYS A 76 -9.97 -5.25 11.46
CA CYS A 76 -11.10 -5.81 10.72
C CYS A 76 -11.47 -4.97 9.49
N ILE A 77 -11.54 -3.64 9.63
CA ILE A 77 -11.86 -2.73 8.52
C ILE A 77 -10.77 -2.78 7.45
N ASN A 78 -9.49 -2.80 7.84
CA ASN A 78 -8.38 -2.91 6.91
C ASN A 78 -8.46 -4.19 6.05
N CYS A 79 -8.71 -5.33 6.70
CA CYS A 79 -8.85 -6.62 6.00
C CYS A 79 -10.10 -6.64 5.10
N ALA A 80 -11.24 -6.16 5.59
CA ALA A 80 -12.47 -6.09 4.81
C ALA A 80 -12.30 -5.18 3.58
N THR A 81 -11.66 -4.03 3.75
CA THR A 81 -11.36 -3.09 2.65
C THR A 81 -10.43 -3.72 1.62
N SER A 82 -9.45 -4.51 2.05
CA SER A 82 -8.52 -5.22 1.15
C SER A 82 -9.23 -6.26 0.29
N ILE A 83 -10.10 -7.07 0.90
CA ILE A 83 -10.94 -8.04 0.18
C ILE A 83 -11.87 -7.31 -0.81
N TYR A 84 -12.51 -6.24 -0.35
CA TYR A 84 -13.42 -5.43 -1.16
C TYR A 84 -12.71 -4.79 -2.37
N ALA A 85 -11.51 -4.24 -2.16
CA ALA A 85 -10.68 -3.70 -3.25
C ALA A 85 -10.24 -4.82 -4.21
N GLY A 86 -9.96 -6.02 -3.71
CA GLY A 86 -9.70 -7.20 -4.53
C GLY A 86 -10.81 -7.48 -5.55
N PHE A 87 -12.08 -7.43 -5.13
CA PHE A 87 -13.21 -7.57 -6.06
C PHE A 87 -13.22 -6.51 -7.15
N VAL A 88 -12.94 -5.24 -6.83
CA VAL A 88 -12.87 -4.16 -7.82
C VAL A 88 -11.75 -4.43 -8.84
N VAL A 89 -10.56 -4.81 -8.36
CA VAL A 89 -9.38 -5.05 -9.19
C VAL A 89 -9.59 -6.23 -10.11
N PHE A 90 -9.94 -7.38 -9.57
CA PHE A 90 -10.08 -8.58 -10.37
C PHE A 90 -11.26 -8.50 -11.33
N SER A 91 -12.36 -7.86 -10.97
CA SER A 91 -13.46 -7.61 -11.91
C SER A 91 -13.02 -6.74 -13.10
N THR A 92 -12.15 -5.75 -12.86
CA THR A 92 -11.60 -4.89 -13.94
C THR A 92 -10.67 -5.69 -14.85
N LEU A 93 -9.83 -6.55 -14.26
CA LEU A 93 -8.97 -7.45 -15.03
C LEU A 93 -9.75 -8.49 -15.84
N GLY A 94 -10.87 -8.99 -15.30
CA GLY A 94 -11.77 -9.90 -16.01
C GLY A 94 -12.39 -9.26 -17.25
N PHE A 95 -12.89 -8.03 -17.12
CA PHE A 95 -13.35 -7.24 -18.28
C PHE A 95 -12.24 -7.10 -19.32
N MET A 96 -11.03 -6.72 -18.87
CA MET A 96 -9.93 -6.49 -19.80
C MET A 96 -9.42 -7.78 -20.48
N ALA A 97 -9.44 -8.91 -19.77
CA ALA A 97 -9.11 -10.21 -20.34
C ALA A 97 -10.07 -10.61 -21.45
N VAL A 98 -11.38 -10.42 -21.24
CA VAL A 98 -12.41 -10.73 -22.23
C VAL A 98 -12.32 -9.77 -23.43
N SER A 99 -12.15 -8.47 -23.21
CA SER A 99 -12.03 -7.49 -24.30
C SER A 99 -10.80 -7.70 -25.19
N ARG A 100 -9.71 -8.27 -24.65
CA ARG A 100 -8.48 -8.58 -25.39
C ARG A 100 -8.40 -10.02 -25.89
N GLY A 101 -9.30 -10.90 -25.45
CA GLY A 101 -9.23 -12.33 -25.76
C GLY A 101 -7.99 -13.05 -25.17
N VAL A 102 -7.44 -12.56 -24.07
CA VAL A 102 -6.24 -13.13 -23.40
C VAL A 102 -6.56 -13.60 -21.98
N GLY A 103 -5.67 -14.40 -21.39
CA GLY A 103 -5.82 -14.84 -19.99
C GLY A 103 -5.68 -13.69 -19.00
N ILE A 104 -6.37 -13.78 -17.85
CA ILE A 104 -6.27 -12.77 -16.76
C ILE A 104 -4.82 -12.63 -16.27
N ALA A 105 -4.08 -13.74 -16.19
CA ALA A 105 -2.68 -13.72 -15.81
C ALA A 105 -1.82 -12.89 -16.78
N ASP A 106 -2.13 -12.92 -18.08
CA ASP A 106 -1.39 -12.18 -19.11
C ASP A 106 -1.72 -10.68 -19.05
N VAL A 107 -2.98 -10.33 -18.81
CA VAL A 107 -3.39 -8.93 -18.59
C VAL A 107 -2.67 -8.35 -17.38
N ALA A 108 -2.68 -9.08 -16.25
CA ALA A 108 -1.95 -8.67 -15.06
C ALA A 108 -0.47 -8.47 -15.39
N THR A 109 0.12 -9.36 -16.17
CA THR A 109 1.55 -9.35 -16.52
C THR A 109 1.95 -8.25 -17.53
N SER A 110 1.00 -7.77 -18.35
CA SER A 110 1.23 -6.73 -19.37
C SER A 110 1.56 -5.33 -18.81
N GLY A 111 1.27 -5.09 -17.52
CA GLY A 111 1.61 -3.85 -16.81
C GLY A 111 3.07 -3.72 -16.36
N ARG A 112 4.01 -4.51 -16.90
CA ARG A 112 5.43 -4.42 -16.51
C ARG A 112 6.13 -3.30 -17.29
N CYS A 113 6.51 -2.21 -16.60
CA CYS A 113 7.43 -1.21 -17.14
C CYS A 113 8.87 -1.57 -16.71
N PRO A 114 9.76 -2.02 -17.61
CA PRO A 114 11.13 -2.37 -17.26
C PRO A 114 11.91 -1.19 -16.69
N SER A 115 11.73 0.01 -17.26
CA SER A 115 12.44 1.24 -16.87
C SER A 115 12.17 1.68 -15.43
N PHE A 116 10.94 1.48 -14.92
CA PHE A 116 10.62 1.79 -13.53
C PHE A 116 11.25 0.78 -12.55
N CYS A 117 11.36 -0.49 -12.96
CA CYS A 117 12.11 -1.51 -12.20
C CYS A 117 13.62 -1.24 -12.20
N TYR A 118 14.17 -0.67 -13.28
CA TYR A 118 15.57 -0.22 -13.35
C TYR A 118 15.83 1.04 -12.51
N PHE A 119 14.90 2.00 -12.47
CA PHE A 119 15.00 3.19 -11.60
C PHE A 119 14.97 2.81 -10.11
N LEU A 120 14.10 1.86 -9.74
CA LEU A 120 14.09 1.29 -8.38
C LEU A 120 15.37 0.48 -8.08
N LYS A 121 15.88 -0.32 -9.02
CA LYS A 121 17.18 -1.00 -8.87
C LYS A 121 18.36 -0.03 -8.76
N ALA A 122 18.36 1.05 -9.53
CA ALA A 122 19.40 2.08 -9.48
C ALA A 122 19.43 2.78 -8.11
N SER A 123 18.26 3.00 -7.49
CA SER A 123 18.17 3.48 -6.10
C SER A 123 18.64 2.45 -5.05
N GLN A 124 18.64 1.16 -5.40
CA GLN A 124 19.06 0.05 -4.53
C GLN A 124 20.60 -0.13 -4.53
N SER A 125 21.27 0.13 -5.66
CA SER A 125 22.71 -0.06 -5.83
C SER A 125 23.59 0.98 -5.10
N THR A 126 23.09 2.18 -4.79
CA THR A 126 23.85 3.18 -4.02
C THR A 126 23.83 2.90 -2.50
N ILE A 127 23.05 1.91 -2.04
CA ILE A 127 22.78 1.68 -0.60
C ILE A 127 23.45 0.39 -0.06
N ALA A 128 24.06 -0.43 -0.94
CA ALA A 128 24.68 -1.70 -0.57
C ALA A 128 26.15 -1.60 -0.11
N THR A 129 26.75 -0.40 -0.03
CA THR A 129 28.09 -0.24 0.56
C THR A 129 27.96 -0.15 2.08
N ASP A 130 28.42 -1.23 2.71
CA ASP A 130 28.42 -1.55 4.15
C ASP A 130 29.44 -0.73 4.96
N ASP A 131 29.50 0.59 4.76
CA ASP A 131 30.39 1.47 5.54
C ASP A 131 29.58 2.37 6.48
N THR A 132 29.12 1.80 7.60
CA THR A 132 28.34 2.48 8.65
C THR A 132 29.06 2.62 10.00
N SER A 133 30.35 2.92 9.98
CA SER A 133 31.15 3.17 11.19
C SER A 133 31.30 4.66 11.58
N TYR A 134 31.04 5.61 10.67
CA TYR A 134 31.35 7.04 10.89
C TYR A 134 30.16 8.03 10.81
N LEU A 135 28.91 7.56 10.76
CA LEU A 135 27.76 8.43 10.48
C LEU A 135 26.98 8.84 11.76
N PRO A 136 26.71 10.15 11.99
CA PRO A 136 26.00 10.62 13.19
C PRO A 136 24.57 10.05 13.27
N SER A 137 24.08 9.83 14.49
CA SER A 137 22.83 9.11 14.81
C SER A 137 21.59 9.60 14.04
N ALA A 138 21.55 10.87 13.65
CA ALA A 138 20.47 11.46 12.86
C ALA A 138 20.33 10.87 11.44
N ILE A 139 21.41 10.37 10.83
CA ILE A 139 21.37 9.82 9.46
C ILE A 139 21.01 8.32 9.45
N LYS A 140 21.21 7.58 10.56
CA LYS A 140 20.72 6.20 10.70
C LYS A 140 19.19 6.11 10.64
N ILE A 141 18.49 7.15 11.11
CA ILE A 141 17.03 7.26 11.03
C ILE A 141 16.58 7.47 9.58
N ILE A 142 17.29 8.27 8.78
CA ILE A 142 17.03 8.45 7.34
C ILE A 142 17.19 7.12 6.55
N LYS A 143 18.17 6.29 6.94
CA LYS A 143 18.36 4.93 6.38
C LYS A 143 17.19 3.98 6.69
N LEU A 144 16.47 4.21 7.81
CA LEU A 144 15.28 3.46 8.21
C LEU A 144 13.99 3.96 7.52
N ILE A 145 13.95 5.23 7.11
CA ILE A 145 12.78 5.89 6.51
C ILE A 145 12.63 5.59 5.00
N LEU A 146 13.74 5.45 4.27
CA LEU A 146 13.70 5.20 2.82
C LEU A 146 13.45 3.73 2.42
N PHE A 147 13.67 2.79 3.35
CA PHE A 147 13.58 1.35 3.08
C PHE A 147 12.13 0.79 2.94
N PRO A 148 11.11 1.26 3.70
CA PRO A 148 9.79 0.63 3.68
C PRO A 148 8.92 1.02 2.47
N VAL A 149 9.17 2.17 1.84
CA VAL A 149 8.26 2.74 0.82
C VAL A 149 8.37 2.04 -0.54
N CYS A 150 9.52 1.43 -0.87
CA CYS A 150 9.77 0.83 -2.19
C CYS A 150 9.83 -0.71 -2.24
N PHE A 151 9.87 -1.40 -1.09
CA PHE A 151 10.21 -2.84 -1.07
C PHE A 151 9.03 -3.79 -1.32
N SER A 152 7.78 -3.37 -1.14
CA SER A 152 6.62 -4.28 -1.13
C SER A 152 5.76 -4.18 -2.39
N ALA A 153 6.29 -4.60 -3.53
CA ALA A 153 5.52 -4.64 -4.78
C ALA A 153 5.80 -5.83 -5.69
N ASN A 154 6.54 -6.86 -5.24
CA ASN A 154 6.80 -8.03 -6.08
C ASN A 154 6.74 -9.31 -5.25
N ARG A 155 5.93 -10.27 -5.75
CA ARG A 155 5.91 -11.70 -5.38
C ARG A 155 5.03 -12.02 -4.18
N LEU A 156 3.76 -12.35 -4.45
CA LEU A 156 2.80 -12.80 -3.43
C LEU A 156 1.71 -13.73 -3.96
N PHE A 157 1.56 -13.83 -5.27
CA PHE A 157 0.68 -14.78 -5.91
C PHE A 157 1.48 -15.37 -7.07
N GLY A 158 1.21 -16.60 -7.52
CA GLY A 158 1.84 -17.19 -8.72
C GLY A 158 1.51 -16.46 -10.03
N VAL A 159 1.13 -15.18 -9.94
CA VAL A 159 0.96 -14.17 -10.96
C VAL A 159 1.89 -13.04 -10.55
N PRO A 160 2.82 -12.58 -11.39
CA PRO A 160 3.58 -11.37 -11.10
C PRO A 160 2.61 -10.18 -11.06
N LEU A 161 2.07 -9.86 -9.88
CA LEU A 161 1.28 -8.65 -9.69
C LEU A 161 2.23 -7.47 -9.95
N PRO A 162 1.95 -6.62 -10.96
CA PRO A 162 2.84 -5.54 -11.30
C PRO A 162 2.76 -4.52 -10.20
N GLY A 163 3.88 -3.85 -9.93
CA GLY A 163 3.84 -2.60 -9.21
C GLY A 163 3.02 -1.52 -9.97
N PRO A 164 3.52 -0.28 -10.07
CA PRO A 164 2.71 0.84 -10.55
C PRO A 164 2.05 0.64 -11.93
N GLY A 165 2.62 -0.20 -12.80
CA GLY A 165 2.07 -0.39 -14.15
C GLY A 165 0.73 -1.14 -14.21
N LEU A 166 0.27 -1.86 -13.18
CA LEU A 166 -1.13 -2.32 -13.15
C LEU A 166 -2.07 -1.10 -13.19
N VAL A 167 -1.79 -0.14 -12.31
CA VAL A 167 -2.56 1.08 -12.09
C VAL A 167 -2.38 2.10 -13.21
N PHE A 168 -1.21 2.18 -13.84
CA PHE A 168 -0.90 3.21 -14.84
C PHE A 168 -0.92 2.72 -16.30
N ILE A 169 -1.05 1.41 -16.54
CA ILE A 169 -1.14 0.85 -17.90
C ILE A 169 -2.49 0.17 -18.07
N VAL A 170 -2.76 -0.87 -17.27
CA VAL A 170 -3.94 -1.72 -17.45
C VAL A 170 -5.24 -0.98 -17.12
N TYR A 171 -5.26 -0.21 -16.03
CA TYR A 171 -6.47 0.51 -15.61
C TYR A 171 -6.88 1.65 -16.54
N PRO A 172 -5.99 2.58 -16.95
CA PRO A 172 -6.35 3.62 -17.92
C PRO A 172 -6.80 3.03 -19.25
N GLU A 173 -6.19 1.92 -19.68
CA GLU A 173 -6.60 1.21 -20.88
C GLU A 173 -8.00 0.60 -20.73
N ALA A 174 -8.30 -0.04 -19.60
CA ALA A 174 -9.64 -0.55 -19.31
C ALA A 174 -10.68 0.58 -19.25
N ILE A 175 -10.34 1.73 -18.65
CA ILE A 175 -11.21 2.90 -18.57
C ILE A 175 -11.50 3.48 -19.96
N ASN A 176 -10.52 3.49 -20.86
CA ASN A 176 -10.67 4.01 -22.22
C ASN A 176 -11.72 3.22 -23.05
N GLN A 177 -12.00 1.97 -22.67
CA GLN A 177 -13.01 1.13 -23.32
C GLN A 177 -14.42 1.30 -22.75
N MET A 178 -14.58 2.08 -21.67
CA MET A 178 -15.88 2.34 -21.05
C MET A 178 -16.55 3.59 -21.64
N PRO A 179 -17.90 3.67 -21.65
CA PRO A 179 -18.59 4.92 -21.94
C PRO A 179 -18.23 5.99 -20.90
N LEU A 180 -17.94 7.20 -21.37
CA LEU A 180 -17.50 8.36 -20.56
C LEU A 180 -16.14 8.15 -19.85
N PRO A 181 -15.05 7.85 -20.58
CA PRO A 181 -13.75 7.50 -19.99
C PRO A 181 -13.15 8.61 -19.11
N VAL A 182 -13.44 9.87 -19.40
CA VAL A 182 -12.96 11.04 -18.64
C VAL A 182 -13.48 11.02 -17.21
N LEU A 183 -14.77 10.72 -17.01
CA LEU A 183 -15.40 10.70 -15.68
C LEU A 183 -14.76 9.62 -14.79
N TRP A 184 -14.60 8.41 -15.34
CA TRP A 184 -14.04 7.28 -14.60
C TRP A 184 -12.55 7.48 -14.30
N SER A 185 -11.80 8.11 -15.21
CA SER A 185 -10.40 8.48 -14.99
C SER A 185 -10.25 9.44 -13.81
N VAL A 186 -11.08 10.49 -13.74
CA VAL A 186 -11.06 11.44 -12.61
C VAL A 186 -11.34 10.72 -11.30
N PHE A 187 -12.37 9.87 -11.24
CA PHE A 187 -12.67 9.13 -10.01
C PHE A 187 -11.56 8.15 -9.61
N PHE A 188 -10.94 7.48 -10.57
CA PHE A 188 -9.85 6.55 -10.33
C PHE A 188 -8.59 7.26 -9.81
N PHE A 189 -8.14 8.33 -10.47
CA PHE A 189 -6.95 9.06 -10.06
C PHE A 189 -7.16 9.84 -8.75
N LEU A 190 -8.33 10.45 -8.55
CA LEU A 190 -8.67 11.11 -7.29
C LEU A 190 -8.68 10.11 -6.12
N MET A 191 -9.18 8.89 -6.35
CA MET A 191 -9.08 7.80 -5.38
C MET A 191 -7.63 7.46 -5.05
N LEU A 192 -6.75 7.28 -6.06
CA LEU A 192 -5.33 7.01 -5.84
C LEU A 192 -4.63 8.12 -5.05
N VAL A 193 -4.93 9.38 -5.36
CA VAL A 193 -4.39 10.53 -4.65
C VAL A 193 -4.85 10.54 -3.20
N THR A 194 -6.13 10.25 -2.94
CA THR A 194 -6.68 10.18 -1.58
C THR A 194 -6.07 9.04 -0.78
N LEU A 195 -5.91 7.85 -1.38
CA LEU A 195 -5.24 6.71 -0.75
C LEU A 195 -3.77 7.02 -0.45
N GLY A 196 -3.06 7.63 -1.40
CA GLY A 196 -1.68 8.06 -1.24
C GLY A 196 -1.53 9.06 -0.10
N MET A 197 -2.31 10.14 -0.10
CA MET A 197 -2.25 11.18 0.94
C MET A 197 -2.60 10.64 2.32
N GLY A 198 -3.59 9.75 2.44
CA GLY A 198 -3.98 9.14 3.71
C GLY A 198 -2.83 8.38 4.40
N SER A 199 -1.97 7.73 3.63
CA SER A 199 -0.79 7.04 4.16
C SER A 199 0.39 7.98 4.45
N GLN A 200 0.49 9.13 3.78
CA GLN A 200 1.59 10.07 4.00
C GLN A 200 1.43 10.90 5.29
N PHE A 201 0.22 11.25 5.70
CA PHE A 201 0.01 12.07 6.90
C PHE A 201 0.58 11.45 8.19
N PRO A 202 0.29 10.17 8.54
CA PRO A 202 0.84 9.56 9.74
C PRO A 202 2.36 9.41 9.68
N LEU A 203 2.93 9.20 8.48
CA LEU A 203 4.37 9.12 8.28
C LEU A 203 5.03 10.47 8.60
N VAL A 204 4.53 11.56 7.99
CA VAL A 204 5.05 12.92 8.26
C VAL A 204 4.89 13.27 9.75
N GLU A 205 3.76 12.94 10.35
CA GLU A 205 3.52 13.19 11.78
C GLU A 205 4.51 12.46 12.68
N THR A 206 4.86 11.22 12.34
CA THR A 206 5.87 10.44 13.08
C THR A 206 7.23 11.09 12.97
N LEU A 207 7.61 11.53 11.78
CA LEU A 207 8.91 12.19 11.54
C LEU A 207 9.01 13.50 12.30
N LEU A 208 7.95 14.33 12.25
CA LEU A 208 7.90 15.60 12.96
C LEU A 208 7.95 15.38 14.47
N SER A 209 7.17 14.44 14.99
CA SER A 209 7.14 14.13 16.42
C SER A 209 8.51 13.63 16.90
N THR A 210 9.13 12.70 16.16
CA THR A 210 10.46 12.17 16.49
C THR A 210 11.53 13.25 16.44
N ALA A 211 11.52 14.10 15.41
CA ALA A 211 12.47 15.21 15.30
C ALA A 211 12.31 16.21 16.44
N GLN A 212 11.07 16.56 16.79
CA GLN A 212 10.77 17.45 17.91
C GLN A 212 11.24 16.85 19.25
N ASP A 213 11.08 15.55 19.46
CA ASP A 213 11.52 14.87 20.67
C ASP A 213 13.06 14.88 20.79
N GLU A 214 13.80 14.73 19.69
CA GLU A 214 15.27 14.87 19.68
C GLU A 214 15.73 16.32 19.91
N PHE A 215 15.11 17.31 19.28
CA PHE A 215 15.45 18.72 19.53
C PHE A 215 15.18 19.15 20.98
N ARG A 216 14.17 18.58 21.63
CA ARG A 216 13.93 18.74 23.06
C ARG A 216 15.05 18.12 23.90
N ARG A 217 15.51 16.92 23.53
CA ARG A 217 16.60 16.22 24.22
C ARG A 217 17.90 17.03 24.25
N TYR A 218 18.21 17.74 23.18
CA TYR A 218 19.39 18.62 23.08
C TYR A 218 19.19 20.02 23.68
N GLY A 219 18.03 20.30 24.27
CA GLY A 219 17.74 21.58 24.94
C GLY A 219 17.45 22.76 24.01
N TYR A 220 17.33 22.54 22.70
CA TYR A 220 17.00 23.59 21.73
C TYR A 220 15.52 24.00 21.78
N LEU A 221 14.64 23.13 22.25
CA LEU A 221 13.21 23.41 22.45
C LEU A 221 12.85 23.34 23.93
N GLN A 222 12.44 24.48 24.51
CA GLN A 222 11.90 24.51 25.87
C GLN A 222 10.43 24.07 25.85
N THR A 223 10.10 23.04 26.62
CA THR A 223 8.71 22.53 26.72
C THR A 223 8.27 22.54 28.17
N LYS A 224 7.05 23.01 28.44
CA LYS A 224 6.46 22.90 29.79
C LYS A 224 6.19 21.43 30.11
N ALA A 225 6.52 20.99 31.32
CA ALA A 225 6.33 19.60 31.76
C ALA A 225 4.87 19.11 31.65
N SER A 226 3.89 20.02 31.74
CA SER A 226 2.47 19.71 31.52
C SER A 226 2.14 19.25 30.09
N GLN A 227 2.97 19.58 29.10
CA GLN A 227 2.82 19.15 27.70
C GLN A 227 3.64 17.89 27.35
N MET A 228 4.41 17.35 28.29
CA MET A 228 5.11 16.06 28.12
C MET A 228 4.21 14.86 28.45
N ILE A 229 3.23 15.05 29.33
CA ILE A 229 2.37 13.97 29.84
C ILE A 229 1.11 13.79 28.97
N PHE A 230 0.66 14.87 28.32
CA PHE A 230 -0.47 14.85 27.38
C PHE A 230 0.01 15.33 26.02
N ARG A 231 0.52 14.38 25.25
CA ARG A 231 0.66 14.47 23.82
C ARG A 231 0.09 13.21 23.22
#